data_AF-A0A498MAY3-F1
#
_entry.id   AF-A0A498MAY3-F1
#
_cell.length_a   1.000
_cell.length_b   1.000
_cell.length_c   1.000
_cell.angle_alpha   90.00
_cell.angle_beta   90.00
_cell.angle_gamma   90.00
#
_symmetry.space_group_name_H-M   'P 1'
#
loop_
_entity.id
_entity.type
_entity.pdbx_description
1 polymer ?
#
loop_
_entity_poly.entity_id
_entity_poly.type
_entity_poly.pdbx_seq_one_letter_code
_entity_poly.pdbx_strand_id
1 'polypeptide(L)'
;MQNLEEEDFAVSKSSDADAEFDMVIGNIEDIIMEDEFQNLQQSFMEKYYLEFDDSEENKLSYTPIFNEYIEILEKHLEQQLVERIPGFNMDAFTHSLKYAI
;
A
#
# COMPACT_ATOMS: atom_id res chain seq x y z
N MET A 1 -19.58 -26.05 -29.07
CA MET A 1 -19.49 -26.22 -27.61
C MET A 1 -18.12 -25.69 -27.23
N GLN A 2 -18.09 -24.72 -26.32
CA GLN A 2 -16.88 -24.02 -25.89
C GLN A 2 -15.85 -25.03 -25.36
N ASN A 3 -14.60 -24.85 -25.79
CA ASN A 3 -13.44 -25.49 -25.20
C ASN A 3 -13.39 -25.08 -23.73
N LEU A 4 -13.53 -26.06 -22.85
CA LEU A 4 -13.07 -25.95 -21.47
C LEU A 4 -11.55 -25.93 -21.57
N GLU A 5 -10.98 -24.73 -21.66
CA GLU A 5 -9.60 -24.55 -21.27
C GLU A 5 -9.54 -24.96 -19.80
N GLU A 6 -8.95 -26.14 -19.57
CA GLU A 6 -8.43 -26.51 -18.27
C GLU A 6 -7.47 -25.38 -17.87
N GLU A 7 -7.96 -24.43 -17.07
CA GLU A 7 -7.08 -23.62 -16.25
C GLU A 7 -6.29 -24.62 -15.42
N ASP A 8 -5.03 -24.80 -15.81
CA ASP A 8 -3.96 -25.32 -14.97
C ASP A 8 -3.88 -24.39 -13.77
N PHE A 9 -4.82 -24.57 -12.83
CA PHE A 9 -4.73 -24.07 -11.48
C PHE A 9 -3.62 -24.91 -10.86
N ALA A 10 -2.39 -24.58 -11.26
CA ALA A 10 -1.18 -25.12 -10.69
C ALA A 10 -1.36 -24.92 -9.19
N VAL A 11 -1.65 -26.02 -8.50
CA VAL A 11 -1.53 -26.13 -7.06
C VAL A 11 -0.01 -26.10 -6.81
N SER A 12 0.60 -24.94 -7.09
CA SER A 12 1.86 -24.54 -6.53
C SER A 12 1.62 -24.64 -5.04
N LYS A 13 2.34 -25.53 -4.37
CA LYS A 13 2.39 -25.50 -2.92
C LYS A 13 2.93 -24.11 -2.59
N SER A 14 2.04 -23.16 -2.26
CA SER A 14 2.46 -21.84 -1.83
C SER A 14 3.45 -22.09 -0.69
N SER A 15 4.66 -21.57 -0.81
CA SER A 15 5.57 -21.66 0.30
C SER A 15 4.96 -20.91 1.49
N ASP A 16 5.33 -21.25 2.71
CA ASP A 16 4.84 -20.51 3.89
C ASP A 16 5.15 -19.00 3.76
N ALA A 17 6.22 -18.65 3.04
CA ALA A 17 6.58 -17.27 2.72
C ALA A 17 5.62 -16.59 1.74
N ASP A 18 5.12 -17.31 0.73
CA ASP A 18 4.11 -16.77 -0.21
C ASP A 18 2.79 -16.51 0.53
N ALA A 19 2.39 -17.42 1.42
CA ALA A 19 1.18 -17.27 2.22
C ALA A 19 1.28 -16.08 3.20
N GLU A 20 2.45 -15.86 3.81
CA GLU A 20 2.70 -14.70 4.68
C GLU A 20 2.67 -13.39 3.87
N PHE A 21 3.26 -13.38 2.68
CA PHE A 21 3.22 -12.23 1.77
C PHE A 21 1.78 -11.88 1.36
N ASP A 22 1.02 -12.85 0.87
CA ASP A 22 -0.38 -12.67 0.46
C ASP A 22 -1.25 -12.17 1.63
N MET A 23 -1.01 -12.68 2.84
CA MET A 23 -1.69 -12.21 4.05
C MET A 23 -1.39 -10.74 4.33
N VAL A 24 -0.12 -10.31 4.26
CA VAL A 24 0.24 -8.89 4.46
C VAL A 24 -0.40 -8.01 3.40
N ILE A 25 -0.38 -8.43 2.13
CA ILE A 25 -1.03 -7.69 1.03
C ILE A 25 -2.54 -7.54 1.27
N GLY A 26 -3.22 -8.60 1.70
CA GLY A 26 -4.64 -8.52 2.05
C GLY A 26 -4.92 -7.52 3.19
N ASN A 27 -4.08 -7.49 4.22
CA ASN A 27 -4.20 -6.50 5.30
C ASN A 27 -3.98 -5.07 4.79
N ILE A 28 -3.04 -4.85 3.87
CA ILE A 28 -2.82 -3.53 3.25
C ILE A 28 -4.06 -3.10 2.45
N GLU A 29 -4.65 -4.01 1.67
CA GLU A 29 -5.87 -3.73 0.91
C GLU A 29 -7.01 -3.30 1.84
N ASP A 30 -7.23 -4.05 2.93
CA ASP A 30 -8.24 -3.72 3.94
C ASP A 30 -7.99 -2.33 4.55
N ILE A 31 -6.75 -2.04 4.99
CA ILE A 31 -6.38 -0.76 5.58
C ILE A 31 -6.65 0.40 4.62
N ILE A 32 -6.30 0.25 3.34
CA ILE A 32 -6.49 1.31 2.34
C ILE A 32 -7.98 1.56 2.08
N MET A 33 -8.82 0.52 2.16
CA MET A 33 -10.27 0.65 1.99
C MET A 33 -10.99 1.20 3.22
N GLU A 34 -10.34 1.25 4.39
CA GLU A 34 -10.95 1.76 5.62
C GLU A 34 -11.21 3.28 5.57
N ASP A 35 -12.34 3.68 6.16
CA ASP A 35 -12.75 5.10 6.24
C ASP A 35 -11.67 5.96 6.92
N GLU A 36 -10.93 5.40 7.88
CA GLU A 36 -9.86 6.14 8.58
C GLU A 36 -8.73 6.55 7.62
N PHE A 37 -8.29 5.63 6.76
CA PHE A 37 -7.25 5.90 5.77
C PHE A 37 -7.73 6.88 4.71
N GLN A 38 -8.98 6.72 4.24
CA GLN A 38 -9.59 7.64 3.27
C GLN A 38 -9.75 9.04 3.85
N ASN A 39 -10.17 9.16 5.11
CA ASN A 39 -10.28 10.44 5.82
C ASN A 39 -8.90 11.09 6.03
N LEU A 40 -7.86 10.30 6.29
CA LEU A 40 -6.48 10.78 6.40
C LEU A 40 -6.00 11.39 5.09
N GLN A 41 -6.18 10.68 3.96
CA GLN A 41 -5.86 11.19 2.63
C GLN A 41 -6.66 12.45 2.29
N GLN A 42 -7.98 12.43 2.52
CA GLN A 42 -8.86 13.55 2.24
C GLN A 42 -8.45 14.80 3.06
N SER A 43 -8.18 14.64 4.35
CA SER A 43 -7.75 15.74 5.23
C SER A 43 -6.42 16.33 4.78
N PHE A 44 -5.50 15.50 4.29
CA PHE A 44 -4.24 15.96 3.72
C PHE A 44 -4.46 16.74 2.41
N MET A 45 -5.32 16.24 1.53
CA MET A 45 -5.66 16.94 0.28
C MET A 45 -6.32 18.29 0.56
N GLU A 46 -7.27 18.36 1.50
CA GLU A 46 -7.93 19.61 1.90
C GLU A 46 -6.96 20.65 2.47
N LYS A 47 -5.85 20.20 3.08
CA LYS A 47 -4.80 21.09 3.58
C LYS A 47 -3.99 21.73 2.45
N TYR A 48 -3.76 21.01 1.35
CA TYR A 48 -2.79 21.41 0.31
C TYR A 48 -3.38 21.62 -1.09
N TYR A 49 -4.68 21.42 -1.31
CA TYR A 49 -5.27 21.50 -2.66
C TYR A 49 -5.03 22.84 -3.38
N LEU A 50 -4.88 23.95 -2.64
CA LEU A 50 -4.58 25.27 -3.22
C LEU A 50 -3.13 25.43 -3.69
N GLU A 51 -2.22 24.59 -3.21
CA GLU A 51 -0.83 24.60 -3.66
C GLU A 51 -0.70 23.98 -5.04
N PHE A 52 -1.58 23.05 -5.41
CA PHE A 52 -1.55 22.37 -6.70
C PHE A 52 -2.39 23.12 -7.74
N ASP A 53 -1.80 23.40 -8.90
CA ASP A 53 -2.49 23.93 -10.07
C ASP A 53 -2.22 23.07 -11.31
N ASP A 54 -2.99 23.31 -12.37
CA ASP A 54 -2.94 22.56 -13.63
C ASP A 54 -1.86 23.11 -14.58
N SER A 55 -0.78 23.67 -14.03
CA SER A 55 0.37 24.11 -14.83
C SER A 55 1.36 22.97 -15.05
N GLU A 56 2.11 23.03 -16.16
CA GLU A 56 3.14 22.02 -16.46
C GLU A 56 4.39 22.17 -15.56
N GLU A 57 4.54 23.27 -14.83
CA GLU A 57 5.71 23.55 -14.00
C GLU A 57 5.48 23.13 -12.53
N ASN A 58 6.38 22.30 -12.00
CA ASN A 58 6.32 21.91 -10.59
C ASN A 58 6.79 23.05 -9.67
N LYS A 59 6.03 23.32 -8.61
CA LYS A 59 6.42 24.27 -7.57
C LYS A 59 7.45 23.65 -6.63
N LEU A 60 8.34 24.49 -6.11
CA LEU A 60 9.28 24.07 -5.06
C LEU A 60 8.58 23.59 -3.78
N SER A 61 7.34 24.03 -3.53
CA SER A 61 6.53 23.56 -2.40
C SER A 61 6.07 22.10 -2.57
N TYR A 62 6.09 21.52 -3.76
CA TYR A 62 5.64 20.14 -3.97
C TYR A 62 6.53 19.12 -3.27
N THR A 63 7.84 19.34 -3.20
CA THR A 63 8.76 18.41 -2.52
C THR A 63 8.46 18.24 -1.03
N PRO A 64 8.38 19.30 -0.21
CA PRO A 64 8.03 19.14 1.20
C PRO A 64 6.61 18.60 1.39
N ILE A 65 5.65 18.97 0.55
CA ILE A 65 4.28 18.42 0.61
C ILE A 65 4.29 16.92 0.32
N PHE A 66 4.99 16.48 -0.72
CA PHE A 66 5.12 15.06 -1.06
C PHE A 66 5.76 14.27 0.09
N ASN A 67 6.85 14.77 0.67
CA ASN A 67 7.51 14.09 1.79
C ASN A 67 6.58 13.97 3.01
N GLU A 68 5.81 15.02 3.33
CA GLU A 68 4.83 14.98 4.41
C GLU A 68 3.72 13.96 4.13
N TYR A 69 3.23 13.88 2.89
CA TYR A 69 2.23 12.90 2.48
C TYR A 69 2.72 11.47 2.69
N ILE A 70 3.93 11.17 2.22
CA ILE A 70 4.55 9.85 2.37
C ILE A 70 4.73 9.52 3.84
N GLU A 71 5.29 10.43 4.65
CA GLU A 71 5.49 10.20 6.08
C GLU A 71 4.18 9.88 6.81
N ILE A 72 3.12 10.63 6.53
CA ILE A 72 1.81 10.44 7.17
C ILE A 72 1.22 9.07 6.81
N LEU A 73 1.21 8.71 5.52
CA LEU A 73 0.60 7.47 5.07
C LEU A 73 1.43 6.24 5.44
N GLU A 74 2.75 6.28 5.25
CA GLU A 74 3.64 5.18 5.63
C GLU A 74 3.54 4.89 7.12
N LYS A 75 3.56 5.94 7.96
CA LYS A 75 3.43 5.78 9.40
C LYS A 75 2.10 5.17 9.81
N HIS A 76 0.99 5.62 9.21
CA HIS A 76 -0.32 5.06 9.50
C HIS A 76 -0.40 3.58 9.06
N LEU A 77 0.07 3.27 7.86
CA LEU A 77 0.08 1.91 7.32
C LEU A 77 0.94 0.97 8.18
N GLU A 78 2.16 1.38 8.54
CA GLU A 78 3.06 0.59 9.38
C GLU A 78 2.43 0.32 10.74
N GLN A 79 1.86 1.35 11.38
CA GLN A 79 1.17 1.19 12.66
C GLN A 79 0.03 0.17 12.56
N GLN A 80 -0.82 0.30 11.54
CA GLN A 80 -1.96 -0.57 11.29
C GLN A 80 -1.54 -2.03 11.04
N LEU A 81 -0.41 -2.26 10.38
CA LEU A 81 0.14 -3.59 10.11
C LEU A 81 0.75 -4.22 11.37
N VAL A 82 1.51 -3.45 12.16
CA VAL A 82 2.08 -3.92 13.44
C VAL A 82 0.98 -4.28 14.45
N GLU A 83 -0.13 -3.55 14.44
CA GLU A 83 -1.28 -3.84 15.30
C GLU A 83 -2.06 -5.10 14.86
N ARG A 84 -2.18 -5.35 13.56
CA ARG A 84 -2.91 -6.51 13.00
C ARG A 84 -2.08 -7.80 12.98
N ILE A 85 -0.78 -7.70 12.76
CA ILE A 85 0.11 -8.85 12.51
C ILE A 85 1.19 -8.89 13.62
N PRO A 86 1.03 -9.77 14.63
CA PRO A 86 2.01 -9.88 15.71
C PRO A 86 3.40 -10.27 15.20
N GLY A 87 4.41 -9.48 15.57
CA GLY A 87 5.79 -9.72 15.14
C GLY A 87 6.11 -9.23 13.73
N PHE A 88 5.19 -8.47 13.11
CA PHE A 88 5.43 -7.86 11.81
C PHE A 88 6.68 -6.99 11.79
N ASN A 89 7.43 -7.07 10.70
CA ASN A 89 8.64 -6.29 10.47
C ASN A 89 8.57 -5.64 9.08
N MET A 90 8.42 -4.32 9.07
CA MET A 90 8.27 -3.54 7.84
C MET A 90 9.51 -3.60 6.94
N ASP A 91 10.72 -3.62 7.52
CA ASP A 91 11.97 -3.72 6.76
C ASP A 91 12.09 -5.06 6.03
N ALA A 92 11.74 -6.15 6.70
CA ALA A 92 11.76 -7.50 6.12
C ALA A 92 10.73 -7.62 4.99
N PHE A 93 9.52 -7.08 5.19
CA PHE A 93 8.46 -7.09 4.19
C PHE A 93 8.80 -6.22 2.97
N THR A 94 9.31 -5.01 3.16
CA THR A 94 9.73 -4.16 2.04
C THR A 94 10.92 -4.75 1.28
N HIS A 95 11.80 -5.50 1.96
CA HIS A 95 12.84 -6.28 1.31
C HIS A 95 12.23 -7.39 0.45
N SER A 96 11.27 -8.19 0.96
CA SER A 96 10.62 -9.23 0.16
C SER A 96 9.87 -8.64 -1.04
N LEU A 97 9.19 -7.51 -0.87
CA LEU A 97 8.46 -6.82 -1.95
C LEU A 97 9.37 -6.42 -3.12
N LYS A 98 10.59 -5.94 -2.83
CA LYS A 98 11.57 -5.51 -3.86
C LYS A 98 12.09 -6.66 -4.73
N TYR A 99 11.98 -7.90 -4.28
CA TYR A 99 12.43 -9.08 -5.03
C TYR A 99 11.28 -9.99 -5.49
N ALA A 100 10.04 -9.69 -5.06
CA ALA A 100 8.83 -10.37 -5.49
C ALA A 100 8.26 -9.81 -6.81
N ILE A 101 8.65 -8.59 -7.20
CA ILE A 101 8.26 -7.88 -8.44
C ILE A 101 9.50 -7.72 -9.32
#